data_AF-A0A7Y5VSW7-F1
#
_entry.id   AF-A0A7Y5VSW7-F1
#
_cell.length_a   1.000
_cell.length_b   1.000
_cell.length_c   1.000
_cell.angle_alpha   90.00
_cell.angle_beta   90.00
_cell.angle_gamma   90.00
#
_symmetry.space_group_name_H-M   'P 1'
#
loop_
_entity.id
_entity.type
_entity.pdbx_description
1 polymer ?
#
loop_
_entity_poly.entity_id
_entity_poly.type
_entity_poly.pdbx_seq_one_letter_code
_entity_poly.pdbx_strand_id
1 'polypeptide(L)'
;MVAFRIAGRSFHFTHVLTAAIVAAAAGCVPQRDDAALLFCADREHVRDAGLRRTSAAWYLRFDALRVSDLDDALATSDEAELRHRAAALCREAGALARPSIEGEIDRLSDDARRDLASRTHTAPDAATLKAHFARRADAEVNRELAEAAALP
;
A
#
# COMPACT_ATOMS: atom_id res chain seq x y z
N MET A 1 15.20 27.55 24.77
CA MET A 1 15.52 26.12 24.92
C MET A 1 14.40 25.51 25.75
N VAL A 2 13.34 25.04 25.10
CA VAL A 2 12.12 24.55 25.76
C VAL A 2 11.95 23.07 25.41
N ALA A 3 11.97 22.25 26.44
CA ALA A 3 11.75 20.81 26.38
C ALA A 3 10.26 20.54 26.09
N PHE A 4 9.96 19.85 24.98
CA PHE A 4 8.64 19.30 24.74
C PHE A 4 8.57 17.88 25.32
N ARG A 5 8.10 17.81 26.56
CA ARG A 5 7.57 16.60 27.18
C ARG A 5 6.19 16.37 26.57
N ILE A 6 6.11 15.50 25.56
CA ILE A 6 4.83 15.13 24.92
C ILE A 6 4.14 14.12 25.83
N ALA A 7 3.22 14.62 26.64
CA ALA A 7 2.11 13.84 27.16
C ALA A 7 1.05 13.73 26.07
N GLY A 8 0.49 12.53 25.89
CA GLY A 8 -0.80 12.32 25.20
C GLY A 8 -0.71 11.49 23.92
N ARG A 9 -0.80 10.17 24.08
CA ARG A 9 -0.78 9.10 23.05
C ARG A 9 -1.89 9.19 21.97
N SER A 10 -2.68 10.27 21.91
CA SER A 10 -3.87 10.39 21.07
C SER A 10 -3.67 11.26 19.82
N PHE A 11 -2.61 12.07 19.74
CA PHE A 11 -2.41 13.01 18.62
C PHE A 11 -1.60 12.43 17.44
N HIS A 12 -0.98 11.26 17.61
CA HIS A 12 -0.05 10.71 16.62
C HIS A 12 -0.64 9.70 15.64
N PHE A 13 -1.84 9.15 15.88
CA PHE A 13 -2.31 7.98 15.14
C PHE A 13 -3.25 8.28 13.95
N THR A 14 -4.11 9.31 14.00
CA THR A 14 -4.85 9.75 12.79
C THR A 14 -3.90 10.22 11.69
N HIS A 15 -2.73 10.71 12.09
CA HIS A 15 -1.63 11.04 11.19
C HIS A 15 -0.97 9.81 10.56
N VAL A 16 -1.18 8.58 11.02
CA VAL A 16 -0.49 7.40 10.44
C VAL A 16 -1.20 6.92 9.19
N LEU A 17 -2.53 6.88 9.12
CA LEU A 17 -3.26 6.51 7.90
C LEU A 17 -3.10 7.62 6.84
N THR A 18 -3.28 8.88 7.26
CA THR A 18 -3.08 10.03 6.38
C THR A 18 -1.61 10.18 5.99
N ALA A 19 -0.63 9.97 6.88
CA ALA A 19 0.78 9.93 6.50
C ALA A 19 1.17 8.64 5.80
N ALA A 20 0.48 7.52 5.93
CA ALA A 20 0.74 6.31 5.14
C ALA A 20 0.24 6.52 3.72
N ILE A 21 -0.92 7.18 3.53
CA ILE A 21 -1.45 7.56 2.22
C ILE A 21 -0.66 8.73 1.61
N VAL A 22 -0.30 9.75 2.40
CA VAL A 22 0.51 10.91 1.97
C VAL A 22 1.99 10.53 1.80
N ALA A 23 2.57 9.67 2.64
CA ALA A 23 3.92 9.12 2.43
C ALA A 23 3.94 7.97 1.43
N ALA A 24 2.79 7.33 1.13
CA ALA A 24 2.62 6.54 -0.07
C ALA A 24 2.66 7.41 -1.32
N ALA A 25 2.01 8.58 -1.29
CA ALA A 25 2.11 9.57 -2.34
C ALA A 25 3.50 10.24 -2.40
N ALA A 26 4.21 10.38 -1.28
CA ALA A 26 5.49 11.09 -1.16
C ALA A 26 6.74 10.18 -1.04
N GLY A 27 6.60 8.85 -0.99
CA GLY A 27 7.68 7.86 -1.02
C GLY A 27 8.46 7.61 0.28
N CYS A 28 7.97 7.97 1.47
CA CYS A 28 8.76 8.04 2.72
C CYS A 28 8.31 7.07 3.85
N VAL A 29 8.26 5.76 3.59
CA VAL A 29 8.07 4.71 4.64
C VAL A 29 9.20 3.68 4.55
N PRO A 30 9.70 3.14 5.68
CA PRO A 30 10.80 2.18 5.69
C PRO A 30 10.50 0.92 4.87
N GLN A 31 11.34 0.67 3.87
CA GLN A 31 11.34 -0.50 3.01
C GLN A 31 11.64 -1.77 3.83
N ARG A 32 10.62 -2.54 4.17
CA ARG A 32 10.77 -3.96 4.55
C ARG A 32 10.34 -4.82 3.38
N ASP A 33 11.11 -5.88 3.10
CA ASP A 33 11.01 -7.09 2.22
C ASP A 33 10.07 -7.12 0.99
N ASP A 34 9.05 -6.28 0.95
CA ASP A 34 7.95 -6.21 0.01
C ASP A 34 8.27 -5.33 -1.21
N ALA A 35 9.46 -4.71 -1.19
CA ALA A 35 10.12 -4.12 -2.34
C ALA A 35 10.53 -5.16 -3.40
N ALA A 36 10.49 -6.47 -3.09
CA ALA A 36 10.92 -7.51 -4.03
C ALA A 36 10.02 -7.59 -5.28
N LEU A 37 8.70 -7.56 -5.12
CA LEU A 37 7.77 -7.54 -6.26
C LEU A 37 7.89 -6.22 -7.03
N LEU A 38 8.01 -5.10 -6.33
CA LEU A 38 8.27 -3.79 -6.93
C LEU A 38 9.52 -3.86 -7.81
N PHE A 39 10.66 -4.25 -7.23
CA PHE A 39 11.92 -4.41 -7.91
C PHE A 39 11.85 -5.33 -9.14
N CYS A 40 11.24 -6.52 -9.02
CA CYS A 40 11.14 -7.46 -10.14
C CYS A 40 10.26 -6.90 -11.26
N ALA A 41 9.11 -6.30 -10.92
CA ALA A 41 8.22 -5.69 -11.90
C ALA A 41 8.87 -4.49 -12.61
N ASP A 42 9.72 -3.76 -11.90
CA ASP A 42 10.46 -2.61 -12.42
C ASP A 42 11.56 -3.05 -13.39
N ARG A 43 12.36 -4.06 -12.99
CA ARG A 43 13.44 -4.62 -13.79
C ARG A 43 12.95 -5.19 -15.12
N GLU A 44 11.81 -5.87 -15.09
CA GLU A 44 11.24 -6.53 -16.28
C GLU A 44 10.27 -5.61 -17.05
N HIS A 45 10.04 -4.37 -16.60
CA HIS A 45 9.09 -3.43 -17.20
C HIS A 45 7.64 -3.97 -17.30
N VAL A 46 7.22 -4.80 -16.34
CA VAL A 46 5.90 -5.45 -16.35
C VAL A 46 4.87 -4.78 -15.44
N ARG A 47 5.08 -3.50 -15.12
CA ARG A 47 4.13 -2.72 -14.30
C ARG A 47 2.76 -2.60 -14.99
N ASP A 48 1.72 -2.41 -14.20
CA ASP A 48 0.45 -1.91 -14.73
C ASP A 48 0.57 -0.42 -15.06
N ALA A 49 0.39 -0.05 -16.33
CA ALA A 49 0.55 1.33 -16.79
C ALA A 49 -0.61 2.24 -16.35
N GLY A 50 -1.78 1.67 -16.05
CA GLY A 50 -2.97 2.43 -15.64
C GLY A 50 -3.01 2.78 -14.16
N LEU A 51 -2.10 2.21 -13.36
CA LEU A 51 -2.13 2.29 -11.90
C LEU A 51 -0.85 2.90 -11.34
N ARG A 52 -1.02 3.87 -10.45
CA ARG A 52 0.06 4.42 -9.65
C ARG A 52 0.34 3.51 -8.46
N ARG A 53 1.63 3.22 -8.28
CA ARG A 53 2.18 2.46 -7.16
C ARG A 53 2.71 3.42 -6.12
N THR A 54 2.72 2.95 -4.89
CA THR A 54 3.41 3.58 -3.78
C THR A 54 4.49 2.61 -3.32
N SER A 55 5.71 3.11 -3.14
CA SER A 55 6.81 2.32 -2.57
C SER A 55 6.60 2.02 -1.08
N ALA A 56 5.83 2.87 -0.39
CA ALA A 56 5.52 2.74 1.02
C ALA A 56 4.42 1.69 1.31
N ALA A 57 3.49 1.53 0.38
CA ALA A 57 2.31 0.69 0.53
C ALA A 57 2.09 -0.10 -0.76
N TRP A 58 2.98 -1.07 -1.02
CA TRP A 58 2.97 -1.89 -2.23
C TRP A 58 1.62 -2.59 -2.50
N TYR A 59 0.84 -2.82 -1.44
CA TYR A 59 -0.50 -3.40 -1.39
C TYR A 59 -1.62 -2.42 -1.73
N LEU A 60 -1.30 -1.17 -2.07
CA LEU A 60 -2.24 -0.18 -2.57
C LEU A 60 -1.87 0.22 -4.01
N ARG A 61 -2.91 0.43 -4.83
CA ARG A 61 -2.81 0.97 -6.20
C ARG A 61 -3.86 2.05 -6.39
N PHE A 62 -3.51 3.10 -7.12
CA PHE A 62 -4.41 4.21 -7.39
C PHE A 62 -4.52 4.43 -8.90
N ASP A 63 -5.73 4.42 -9.44
CA ASP A 63 -5.99 4.97 -10.76
C ASP A 63 -6.10 6.51 -10.69
N ALA A 64 -6.30 7.17 -11.83
CA ALA A 64 -6.40 8.63 -11.86
C ALA A 64 -7.59 9.17 -11.04
N LEU A 65 -8.70 8.42 -10.99
CA LEU A 65 -9.89 8.80 -10.23
C LEU A 65 -9.60 8.77 -8.72
N ARG A 66 -8.88 7.75 -8.26
CA ARG A 66 -8.62 7.52 -6.82
C ARG A 66 -7.56 8.48 -6.30
N VAL A 67 -6.67 8.96 -7.18
CA VAL A 67 -5.80 10.09 -6.87
C VAL A 67 -6.62 11.38 -6.69
N SER A 68 -7.61 11.63 -7.56
CA SER A 68 -8.50 12.79 -7.39
C SER A 68 -9.32 12.70 -6.10
N ASP A 69 -9.89 11.53 -5.82
CA ASP A 69 -10.67 11.28 -4.59
C ASP A 69 -9.80 11.50 -3.32
N LEU A 70 -8.50 11.17 -3.41
CA LEU A 70 -7.54 11.44 -2.33
C LEU A 70 -7.32 12.93 -2.12
N ASP A 71 -7.09 13.68 -3.19
CA ASP A 71 -6.88 15.14 -3.11
C ASP A 71 -8.12 15.83 -2.51
N ASP A 72 -9.31 15.40 -2.93
CA ASP A 72 -10.59 15.90 -2.39
C ASP A 72 -10.78 15.52 -0.92
N ALA A 73 -10.36 14.32 -0.51
CA ALA A 73 -10.40 13.92 0.90
C ALA A 73 -9.43 14.77 1.74
N LEU A 74 -8.22 15.06 1.25
CA LEU A 74 -7.23 15.87 1.97
C LEU A 74 -7.63 17.35 2.09
N ALA A 75 -8.54 17.82 1.24
CA ALA A 75 -9.07 19.19 1.30
C ALA A 75 -10.13 19.39 2.41
N THR A 76 -10.67 18.32 3.01
CA THR A 76 -11.63 18.45 4.11
C THR A 76 -10.96 18.79 5.44
N SER A 77 -11.60 19.64 6.24
CA SER A 77 -11.18 19.96 7.61
C SER A 77 -11.89 19.12 8.66
N ASP A 78 -12.89 18.32 8.27
CA ASP A 78 -13.62 17.42 9.18
C ASP A 78 -12.85 16.10 9.32
N GLU A 79 -12.31 15.85 10.51
CA GLU A 79 -11.55 14.64 10.82
C GLU A 79 -12.38 13.36 10.70
N ALA A 80 -13.68 13.39 11.03
CA ALA A 80 -14.55 12.23 10.91
C ALA A 80 -14.82 11.92 9.43
N GLU A 81 -15.06 12.95 8.61
CA GLU A 81 -15.22 12.80 7.17
C GLU A 81 -13.93 12.32 6.50
N LEU A 82 -12.78 12.90 6.85
CA LEU A 82 -11.47 12.48 6.36
C LEU A 82 -11.23 10.99 6.65
N ARG A 83 -11.49 10.54 7.88
CA ARG A 83 -11.36 9.13 8.26
C ARG A 83 -12.27 8.22 7.45
N HIS A 84 -13.53 8.61 7.28
CA HIS A 84 -14.48 7.84 6.49
C HIS A 84 -14.02 7.70 5.03
N ARG A 85 -13.62 8.81 4.40
CA ARG A 85 -13.12 8.84 3.01
C ARG A 85 -11.81 8.05 2.86
N ALA A 86 -10.87 8.20 3.79
CA ALA A 86 -9.60 7.48 3.78
C ALA A 86 -9.80 5.95 3.91
N ALA A 87 -10.73 5.50 4.76
CA ALA A 87 -11.07 4.09 4.87
C ALA A 87 -11.74 3.54 3.61
N ALA A 88 -12.61 4.31 2.95
CA ALA A 88 -13.19 3.94 1.66
C ALA A 88 -12.10 3.83 0.59
N LEU A 89 -11.25 4.84 0.46
CA LEU A 89 -10.15 4.87 -0.49
C LEU A 89 -9.15 3.73 -0.26
N CYS A 90 -8.83 3.38 0.99
CA CYS A 90 -7.95 2.26 1.31
C CYS A 90 -8.53 0.92 0.83
N ARG A 91 -9.86 0.70 0.98
CA ARG A 91 -10.52 -0.50 0.45
C ARG A 91 -10.45 -0.55 -1.07
N GLU A 92 -10.74 0.57 -1.72
CA GLU A 92 -10.74 0.66 -3.19
C GLU A 92 -9.33 0.47 -3.77
N ALA A 93 -8.34 1.15 -3.19
CA ALA A 93 -6.95 1.03 -3.61
C ALA A 93 -6.38 -0.38 -3.36
N GLY A 94 -6.79 -1.04 -2.27
CA GLY A 94 -6.47 -2.44 -2.01
C GLY A 94 -7.13 -3.38 -3.03
N ALA A 95 -8.39 -3.13 -3.38
CA ALA A 95 -9.10 -3.90 -4.39
C ALA A 95 -8.48 -3.77 -5.79
N LEU A 96 -7.91 -2.62 -6.13
CA LEU A 96 -7.13 -2.42 -7.37
C LEU A 96 -5.76 -3.10 -7.31
N ALA A 97 -5.14 -3.17 -6.13
CA ALA A 97 -3.80 -3.73 -5.99
C ALA A 97 -3.74 -5.21 -6.33
N ARG A 98 -4.74 -5.98 -5.90
CA ARG A 98 -4.76 -7.43 -6.11
C ARG A 98 -4.68 -7.86 -7.58
N PRO A 99 -5.60 -7.48 -8.48
CA PRO A 99 -5.51 -7.86 -9.89
C PRO A 99 -4.26 -7.28 -10.56
N SER A 100 -3.80 -6.09 -10.14
CA SER A 100 -2.54 -5.49 -10.62
C SER A 100 -1.33 -6.35 -10.28
N ILE A 101 -1.20 -6.77 -9.01
CA ILE A 101 -0.13 -7.64 -8.52
C ILE A 101 -0.16 -8.99 -9.23
N GLU A 102 -1.35 -9.59 -9.36
CA GLU A 102 -1.50 -10.88 -10.05
C GLU A 102 -1.06 -10.77 -11.52
N GLY A 103 -1.46 -9.70 -12.21
CA GLY A 103 -1.04 -9.43 -13.59
C GLY A 103 0.44 -9.09 -13.74
N GLU A 104 1.06 -8.42 -12.75
CA GLU A 104 2.52 -8.24 -12.69
C GLU A 104 3.24 -9.60 -12.59
N ILE A 105 2.80 -10.48 -11.69
CA ILE A 105 3.39 -11.82 -11.49
C ILE A 105 3.26 -12.71 -12.73
N ASP A 106 2.14 -12.65 -13.44
CA ASP A 106 1.94 -13.41 -14.68
C ASP A 106 2.93 -13.02 -15.77
N ARG A 107 3.24 -11.73 -15.86
CA ARG A 107 4.12 -11.16 -16.88
C ARG A 107 5.60 -11.34 -16.54
N LEU A 108 5.96 -11.65 -15.29
CA LEU A 108 7.34 -11.93 -14.92
C LEU A 108 7.87 -13.17 -15.68
N SER A 109 9.12 -13.07 -16.13
CA SER A 109 9.87 -14.22 -16.63
C SER A 109 10.07 -15.30 -15.54
N ASP A 110 10.35 -16.54 -15.95
CA ASP A 110 10.62 -17.63 -15.00
C ASP A 110 11.82 -17.34 -14.09
N ASP A 111 12.84 -16.65 -14.62
CA ASP A 111 14.01 -16.21 -13.85
C ASP A 111 13.62 -15.17 -12.79
N ALA A 112 12.80 -14.19 -13.16
CA ALA A 112 12.32 -13.18 -12.24
C ALA A 112 11.37 -13.77 -11.17
N ARG A 113 10.53 -14.75 -11.52
CA ARG A 113 9.72 -15.48 -10.54
C ARG A 113 10.57 -16.29 -9.55
N ARG A 114 11.64 -16.94 -10.01
CA ARG A 114 12.59 -17.64 -9.14
C ARG A 114 13.32 -16.68 -8.19
N ASP A 115 13.78 -15.55 -8.70
CA ASP A 115 14.40 -14.48 -7.89
C ASP A 115 13.42 -13.95 -6.83
N LEU A 116 12.20 -13.60 -7.24
CA LEU A 116 11.12 -13.17 -6.34
C LEU A 116 10.84 -14.20 -5.24
N ALA A 117 10.64 -15.45 -5.62
CA ALA A 117 10.37 -16.55 -4.71
C ALA A 117 11.49 -16.81 -3.69
N SER A 118 12.75 -16.65 -4.11
CA SER A 118 13.90 -16.78 -3.21
C SER A 118 13.90 -15.70 -2.12
N ARG A 119 13.50 -14.46 -2.47
CA ARG A 119 13.44 -13.30 -1.58
C ARG A 119 12.26 -13.37 -0.61
N THR A 120 11.15 -13.94 -1.04
CA THR A 120 9.93 -14.07 -0.23
C THR A 120 9.80 -15.43 0.45
N HIS A 121 10.83 -16.28 0.34
CA HIS A 121 10.83 -17.65 0.88
C HIS A 121 9.57 -18.45 0.47
N THR A 122 9.19 -18.35 -0.81
CA THR A 122 7.98 -18.97 -1.37
C THR A 122 8.35 -19.89 -2.55
N ALA A 123 7.41 -20.69 -3.06
CA ALA A 123 7.63 -21.46 -4.29
C ALA A 123 7.64 -20.54 -5.52
N PRO A 124 8.40 -20.86 -6.59
CA PRO A 124 8.58 -20.01 -7.75
C PRO A 124 7.44 -20.06 -8.77
N ASP A 125 6.42 -20.89 -8.57
CA ASP A 125 5.27 -20.94 -9.47
C ASP A 125 4.35 -19.72 -9.27
N ALA A 126 3.74 -19.28 -10.37
CA ALA A 126 2.90 -18.09 -10.37
C ALA A 126 1.70 -18.19 -9.43
N ALA A 127 1.09 -19.38 -9.29
CA ALA A 127 -0.08 -19.56 -8.44
C ALA A 127 0.27 -19.36 -6.96
N THR A 128 1.38 -19.94 -6.49
CA THR A 128 1.86 -19.77 -5.11
C THR A 128 2.28 -18.33 -4.83
N LEU A 129 3.01 -17.70 -5.77
CA LEU A 129 3.40 -16.29 -5.64
C LEU A 129 2.18 -15.36 -5.54
N LYS A 130 1.20 -15.52 -6.43
CA LYS A 130 -0.06 -14.76 -6.37
C LYS A 130 -0.78 -14.95 -5.06
N ALA A 131 -0.95 -16.19 -4.61
CA ALA A 131 -1.63 -16.48 -3.35
C ALA A 131 -0.87 -15.90 -2.15
N HIS A 132 0.47 -15.93 -2.17
CA HIS A 132 1.30 -15.30 -1.14
C HIS A 132 1.07 -13.79 -1.08
N PHE A 133 1.24 -13.09 -2.20
CA PHE A 133 1.09 -11.63 -2.24
C PHE A 133 -0.35 -11.18 -2.01
N ALA A 134 -1.37 -11.91 -2.48
CA ALA A 134 -2.76 -11.60 -2.21
C ALA A 134 -3.07 -11.65 -0.71
N ARG A 135 -2.68 -12.73 -0.01
CA ARG A 135 -2.88 -12.85 1.45
C ARG A 135 -2.19 -11.74 2.22
N ARG A 136 -0.97 -11.37 1.82
CA ARG A 136 -0.22 -10.29 2.47
C ARG A 136 -0.84 -8.93 2.21
N ALA A 137 -1.26 -8.64 0.98
CA ALA A 137 -1.95 -7.40 0.65
C ALA A 137 -3.27 -7.26 1.43
N ASP A 138 -4.08 -8.33 1.48
CA ASP A 138 -5.33 -8.36 2.26
C ASP A 138 -5.06 -8.14 3.76
N ALA A 139 -4.00 -8.73 4.31
CA ALA A 139 -3.61 -8.54 5.71
C ALA A 139 -3.22 -7.09 6.01
N GLU A 140 -2.43 -6.45 5.14
CA GLU A 140 -2.03 -5.05 5.31
C GLU A 140 -3.22 -4.10 5.16
N VAL A 141 -4.08 -4.29 4.16
CA VAL A 141 -5.31 -3.48 4.01
C VAL A 141 -6.20 -3.61 5.24
N ASN A 142 -6.41 -4.83 5.74
CA ASN A 142 -7.23 -5.05 6.93
C ASN A 142 -6.59 -4.43 8.19
N ARG A 143 -5.26 -4.46 8.30
CA ARG A 143 -4.52 -3.79 9.38
C ARG A 143 -4.77 -2.28 9.35
N GLU A 144 -4.59 -1.64 8.21
CA GLU A 144 -4.84 -0.18 8.03
C GLU A 144 -6.30 0.18 8.36
N LEU A 145 -7.27 -0.64 7.94
CA LEU A 145 -8.68 -0.40 8.23
C LEU A 145 -9.03 -0.59 9.70
N ALA A 146 -8.45 -1.60 10.36
CA ALA A 146 -8.64 -1.82 11.79
C ALA A 146 -8.02 -0.68 12.61
N GLU A 147 -6.83 -0.21 12.21
CA GLU A 147 -6.19 0.95 12.80
C GLU A 147 -7.05 2.20 12.63
N ALA A 148 -7.59 2.45 11.44
CA ALA A 148 -8.49 3.58 11.18
C ALA A 148 -9.76 3.54 12.05
N ALA A 149 -10.33 2.34 12.28
CA ALA A 149 -11.54 2.15 13.07
C ALA A 149 -11.31 2.23 14.58
N ALA A 150 -10.09 1.96 15.06
CA ALA A 150 -9.73 1.99 16.48
C ALA A 150 -9.43 3.40 17.01
N LEU A 151 -9.44 4.42 16.14
CA LEU A 151 -9.18 5.80 16.53
C LEU A 151 -10.44 6.47 17.10
N PRO A 152 -10.35 7.11 18.28
CA PRO A 152 -11.49 7.74 18.95
C PRO A 152 -12.07 8.93 18.19
#